data_AF-A0A968YZF9-F1
#
_entry.id   AF-A0A968YZF9-F1
#
_cell.length_a   1.000
_cell.length_b   1.000
_cell.length_c   1.000
_cell.angle_alpha   90.00
_cell.angle_beta   90.00
_cell.angle_gamma   90.00
#
_symmetry.space_group_name_H-M   'P 1'
#
loop_
_entity.id
_entity.type
_entity.pdbx_description
1 polymer ?
#
loop_
_entity_poly.entity_id
_entity_poly.type
_entity_poly.pdbx_seq_one_letter_code
_entity_poly.pdbx_strand_id
1 'polypeptide(L)'
;MTIQDIVELTLKNGYLTPTMEAEVGRICDNAAELSVEEYQALDKLMGALLTGQVVAVPRKQFINVMEELVLTESITRVSEIESSTNKTLDLGDIAAYALNRLPPLYATTEEGANYQRNRAQSELKALIAQQVEEAISRNMDRPEFFPERHAITQPAEKSSDFLSQMSGLLQAYAPDFEKPVQAR
;
A
#
# COMPACT_ATOMS: atom_id res chain seq x y z
N MET A 1 -4.78 10.10 23.63
CA MET A 1 -4.38 11.51 23.43
C MET A 1 -5.35 12.37 24.19
N THR A 2 -4.88 13.41 24.87
CA THR A 2 -5.78 14.39 25.50
C THR A 2 -6.21 15.44 24.45
N ILE A 3 -7.32 16.14 24.70
CA ILE A 3 -7.76 17.23 23.81
C ILE A 3 -6.69 18.34 23.75
N GLN A 4 -6.01 18.62 24.87
CA GLN A 4 -4.93 19.61 24.96
C GLN A 4 -3.77 19.30 24.00
N ASP A 5 -3.30 18.05 23.98
CA ASP A 5 -2.23 17.62 23.08
C ASP A 5 -2.62 17.81 21.61
N ILE A 6 -3.89 17.53 21.27
CA ILE A 6 -4.42 17.71 19.92
C ILE A 6 -4.42 19.19 19.54
N VAL A 7 -4.88 20.06 20.43
CA VAL A 7 -4.95 21.51 20.17
C VAL A 7 -3.56 22.11 20.00
N GLU A 8 -2.61 21.76 20.85
CA GLU A 8 -1.24 22.26 20.75
C GLU A 8 -0.57 21.79 19.45
N LEU A 9 -0.73 20.51 19.10
CA LEU A 9 -0.21 19.95 17.85
C LEU A 9 -0.86 20.60 16.62
N THR A 10 -2.17 20.86 16.68
CA THR A 10 -2.93 21.50 15.60
C THR A 10 -2.51 22.96 15.40
N LEU A 11 -2.32 23.71 16.48
CA LEU A 11 -1.83 25.10 16.44
C LEU A 11 -0.40 25.19 15.91
N LYS A 12 0.46 24.21 16.26
CA LYS A 12 1.84 24.13 15.77
C LYS A 12 1.90 23.80 14.27
N ASN A 13 1.07 22.86 13.83
CA ASN A 13 1.10 22.36 12.46
C ASN A 13 0.26 23.22 11.50
N GLY A 14 -0.71 24.00 12.01
CA GLY A 14 -1.62 24.83 11.21
C GLY A 14 -2.73 24.06 10.49
N TYR A 15 -2.84 22.75 10.71
CA TYR A 15 -3.85 21.90 10.08
C TYR A 15 -4.47 20.93 11.10
N LEU A 16 -5.79 20.77 11.03
CA LEU A 16 -6.51 19.74 11.77
C LEU A 16 -6.71 18.54 10.84
N THR A 17 -6.08 17.40 11.15
CA THR A 17 -6.26 16.20 10.34
C THR A 17 -7.56 15.49 10.68
N PRO A 18 -8.14 14.71 9.75
CA PRO A 18 -9.37 13.97 10.03
C PRO A 18 -9.27 12.97 11.18
N THR A 19 -8.06 12.46 11.45
CA THR A 19 -7.77 11.59 12.59
C THR A 19 -7.84 12.35 13.92
N MET A 20 -7.30 13.57 13.97
CA MET A 20 -7.38 14.44 15.15
C MET A 20 -8.83 14.85 15.41
N GLU A 21 -9.57 15.25 14.38
CA GLU A 21 -10.99 15.59 14.47
C GLU A 21 -11.82 14.40 15.01
N ALA A 22 -11.59 13.19 14.51
CA ALA A 22 -12.29 11.99 14.97
C ALA A 22 -11.98 11.66 16.44
N GLU A 23 -10.74 11.84 16.89
CA GLU A 23 -10.36 11.63 18.30
C GLU A 23 -10.98 12.69 19.22
N VAL A 24 -11.01 13.96 18.81
CA VAL A 24 -11.73 15.01 19.55
C VAL A 24 -13.22 14.67 19.65
N GLY A 25 -13.86 14.30 18.54
CA GLY A 25 -15.27 13.87 18.53
C GLY A 25 -15.51 12.67 19.45
N ARG A 26 -14.64 11.66 19.42
CA ARG A 26 -14.74 10.49 20.29
C ARG A 26 -14.63 10.84 21.78
N ILE A 27 -13.75 11.77 22.14
CA ILE A 27 -13.61 12.20 23.53
C ILE A 27 -14.85 12.99 23.95
N CYS A 28 -15.36 13.87 23.08
CA CYS A 28 -16.60 14.62 23.33
C CYS A 28 -17.84 13.72 23.47
N ASP A 29 -17.94 12.64 22.68
CA ASP A 29 -19.09 11.73 22.70
C ASP A 29 -19.06 10.75 23.90
N ASN A 30 -17.87 10.40 24.40
CA ASN A 30 -17.73 9.46 25.52
C ASN A 30 -17.70 10.14 26.90
N ALA A 31 -17.35 11.42 26.97
CA ALA A 31 -17.30 12.16 28.23
C ALA A 31 -18.68 12.72 28.58
N ALA A 32 -19.33 12.15 29.60
CA ALA A 32 -20.61 12.65 30.12
C ALA A 32 -20.50 14.09 30.68
N GLU A 33 -19.31 14.47 31.17
CA GLU A 33 -18.93 15.84 31.52
C GLU A 33 -17.45 16.05 31.16
N LEU A 34 -17.15 17.01 30.29
CA LEU A 34 -15.77 17.44 30.01
C LEU A 34 -15.24 18.26 31.19
N SER A 35 -13.96 18.09 31.51
CA SER A 35 -13.28 18.96 32.47
C SER A 35 -13.21 20.41 31.95
N VAL A 36 -13.08 21.38 32.87
CA VAL A 36 -12.95 22.80 32.53
C VAL A 36 -11.77 23.04 31.59
N GLU A 37 -10.68 22.30 31.75
CA GLU A 37 -9.50 22.42 30.92
C GLU A 37 -9.72 21.89 29.48
N GLU A 38 -10.50 20.82 29.33
CA GLU A 38 -10.87 20.29 28.01
C GLU A 38 -11.82 21.24 27.28
N TYR A 39 -12.76 21.87 27.98
CA TYR A 39 -13.61 22.92 27.41
C TYR A 39 -12.80 24.14 26.93
N GLN A 40 -11.82 24.59 27.73
CA GLN A 40 -10.95 25.71 27.34
C GLN A 40 -10.06 25.35 26.14
N ALA A 41 -9.59 24.11 26.05
CA ALA A 41 -8.84 23.63 24.90
C ALA A 41 -9.72 23.59 23.64
N LEU A 42 -10.96 23.11 23.76
CA LEU A 42 -11.93 23.08 22.67
C LEU A 42 -12.27 24.49 22.16
N ASP A 43 -12.49 25.44 23.06
CA ASP A 43 -12.77 26.83 22.72
C ASP A 43 -11.61 27.49 21.96
N LYS A 44 -10.37 27.23 22.39
CA LYS A 44 -9.17 27.67 21.65
C LYS A 44 -9.09 27.06 20.25
N LEU A 45 -9.41 25.77 20.10
CA LEU A 45 -9.44 25.10 18.81
C LEU A 45 -10.53 25.68 17.89
N MET A 46 -11.72 25.94 18.42
CA MET A 46 -12.80 26.60 17.67
C MET A 46 -12.41 28.02 17.25
N GLY A 47 -11.81 28.80 18.15
CA GLY A 47 -11.28 30.13 17.84
C GLY A 47 -10.23 30.09 16.73
N ALA A 48 -9.33 29.10 16.76
CA ALA A 48 -8.29 28.92 15.74
C ALA A 48 -8.87 28.53 14.36
N LEU A 49 -9.94 27.73 14.34
CA LEU A 49 -10.68 27.40 13.11
C LEU A 49 -11.43 28.61 12.55
N LEU A 50 -12.11 29.38 13.40
CA LEU A 50 -12.87 30.57 12.98
C LEU A 50 -11.98 31.72 12.50
N THR A 51 -10.80 31.87 13.11
CA THR A 51 -9.80 32.89 12.70
C THR A 51 -8.98 32.46 11.49
N GLY A 52 -9.13 31.21 11.02
CA GLY A 52 -8.36 30.66 9.90
C GLY A 52 -6.89 30.37 10.22
N GLN A 53 -6.51 30.40 11.51
CA GLN A 53 -5.16 29.98 11.95
C GLN A 53 -4.94 28.48 11.77
N VAL A 54 -6.03 27.70 11.76
CA VAL A 54 -6.02 26.27 11.52
C VAL A 54 -6.96 25.95 10.36
N VAL A 55 -6.48 25.17 9.39
CA VAL A 55 -7.31 24.68 8.28
C VAL A 55 -7.66 23.20 8.53
N ALA A 56 -8.95 22.88 8.54
CA ALA A 56 -9.39 21.49 8.59
C ALA A 56 -9.08 20.81 7.24
N VAL A 57 -8.25 19.78 7.28
CA VAL A 57 -7.93 18.99 6.08
C VAL A 57 -9.12 18.09 5.80
N PRO A 58 -9.78 18.19 4.63
CA PRO A 58 -10.89 17.31 4.31
C PRO A 58 -10.44 15.84 4.33
N ARG A 59 -11.36 14.95 4.74
CA ARG A 59 -11.15 13.49 4.64
C ARG A 59 -10.72 13.12 3.22
N LYS A 60 -9.92 12.06 3.10
CA LYS A 60 -9.41 11.54 1.82
C LYS A 60 -10.59 11.30 0.88
N GLN A 61 -10.84 12.23 -0.05
CA GLN A 61 -11.98 12.18 -0.98
C GLN A 61 -11.63 11.45 -2.27
N PHE A 62 -10.42 10.86 -2.38
CA PHE A 62 -9.97 10.20 -3.60
C PHE A 62 -9.91 8.68 -3.45
N ILE A 63 -10.38 7.99 -4.48
CA ILE A 63 -10.33 6.52 -4.60
C ILE A 63 -9.61 6.13 -5.88
N ASN A 64 -8.83 5.06 -5.86
CA ASN A 64 -8.26 4.46 -7.06
C ASN A 64 -9.23 3.39 -7.59
N VAL A 65 -9.89 3.68 -8.70
CA VAL A 65 -10.89 2.77 -9.30
C VAL A 65 -10.25 1.47 -9.79
N MET A 66 -8.94 1.46 -10.06
CA MET A 66 -8.24 0.25 -10.48
C MET A 66 -8.17 -0.82 -9.39
N GLU A 67 -8.17 -0.45 -8.12
CA GLU A 67 -8.09 -1.42 -7.01
C GLU A 67 -9.26 -2.42 -7.07
N GLU A 68 -10.48 -1.92 -7.24
CA GLU A 68 -11.69 -2.76 -7.35
C GLU A 68 -11.65 -3.69 -8.57
N LEU A 69 -11.25 -3.16 -9.73
CA LEU A 69 -11.21 -3.91 -10.98
C LEU A 69 -10.15 -5.02 -10.95
N VAL A 70 -8.96 -4.69 -10.46
CA VAL A 70 -7.85 -5.65 -10.35
C VAL A 70 -8.14 -6.70 -9.30
N LEU A 71 -8.72 -6.32 -8.14
CA LEU A 71 -9.11 -7.29 -7.11
C LEU A 71 -10.15 -8.27 -7.65
N THR A 72 -11.16 -7.78 -8.36
CA THR A 72 -12.21 -8.64 -8.94
C THR A 72 -11.61 -9.64 -9.93
N GLU A 73 -10.80 -9.19 -10.89
CA GLU A 73 -10.15 -10.08 -11.85
C GLU A 73 -9.21 -11.07 -11.15
N SER A 74 -8.43 -10.61 -10.18
CA SER A 74 -7.48 -11.46 -9.43
C SER A 74 -8.21 -12.56 -8.67
N ILE A 75 -9.32 -12.25 -8.00
CA ILE A 75 -10.14 -13.25 -7.29
C ILE A 75 -10.65 -14.30 -8.26
N THR A 76 -11.19 -13.88 -9.42
CA THR A 76 -11.70 -14.81 -10.44
C THR A 76 -10.60 -15.75 -10.93
N ARG A 77 -9.44 -15.21 -11.33
CA ARG A 77 -8.33 -16.01 -11.86
C ARG A 77 -7.68 -16.91 -10.83
N VAL A 78 -7.46 -16.40 -9.61
CA VAL A 78 -6.91 -17.21 -8.52
C VAL A 78 -7.86 -18.35 -8.17
N SER A 79 -9.17 -18.08 -8.03
CA SER A 79 -10.15 -19.12 -7.70
C SER A 79 -10.22 -20.23 -8.76
N GLU A 80 -10.15 -19.87 -10.05
CA GLU A 80 -10.08 -20.83 -11.16
C GLU A 80 -8.83 -21.72 -11.05
N ILE A 81 -7.68 -21.12 -10.74
CA ILE A 81 -6.40 -21.82 -10.68
C ILE A 81 -6.28 -22.68 -9.43
N GLU A 82 -6.68 -22.19 -8.26
CA GLU A 82 -6.69 -22.98 -7.02
C GLU A 82 -7.63 -24.20 -7.13
N SER A 83 -8.73 -24.07 -7.87
CA SER A 83 -9.64 -25.18 -8.16
C SER A 83 -9.00 -26.23 -9.08
N SER A 84 -8.12 -25.80 -10.00
CA SER A 84 -7.44 -26.69 -10.96
C SER A 84 -6.14 -27.29 -10.43
N THR A 85 -5.43 -26.52 -9.60
CA THR A 85 -4.08 -26.75 -9.13
C THR A 85 -4.16 -26.54 -7.63
N ASN A 86 -4.03 -27.61 -6.83
CA ASN A 86 -4.20 -27.61 -5.37
C ASN A 86 -3.09 -26.84 -4.60
N LYS A 87 -2.69 -25.68 -5.11
CA LYS A 87 -1.71 -24.73 -4.59
C LYS A 87 -2.46 -23.50 -4.12
N THR A 88 -2.07 -22.96 -2.97
CA THR A 88 -2.61 -21.70 -2.44
C THR A 88 -1.84 -20.52 -3.00
N LEU A 89 -2.53 -19.57 -3.61
CA LEU A 89 -1.94 -18.35 -4.16
C LEU A 89 -2.23 -17.15 -3.24
N ASP A 90 -1.24 -16.29 -3.01
CA ASP A 90 -1.46 -15.08 -2.22
C ASP A 90 -2.07 -13.97 -3.10
N LEU A 91 -3.37 -13.75 -2.91
CA LEU A 91 -4.13 -12.69 -3.58
C LEU A 91 -3.54 -11.29 -3.33
N GLY A 92 -3.00 -11.04 -2.14
CA GLY A 92 -2.43 -9.73 -1.77
C GLY A 92 -1.20 -9.41 -2.62
N ASP A 93 -0.27 -10.37 -2.71
CA ASP A 93 0.94 -10.24 -3.53
C ASP A 93 0.59 -10.11 -5.03
N ILE A 94 -0.39 -10.87 -5.52
CA ILE A 94 -0.84 -10.83 -6.92
C ILE A 94 -1.45 -9.45 -7.25
N ALA A 95 -2.38 -8.98 -6.42
CA ALA A 95 -3.04 -7.69 -6.62
C ALA A 95 -2.03 -6.53 -6.52
N ALA A 96 -1.12 -6.56 -5.55
CA ALA A 96 -0.08 -5.55 -5.40
C ALA A 96 0.86 -5.52 -6.61
N TYR A 97 1.27 -6.69 -7.12
CA TYR A 97 2.10 -6.78 -8.31
C TYR A 97 1.41 -6.17 -9.54
N ALA A 98 0.14 -6.52 -9.77
CA ALA A 98 -0.63 -6.00 -10.90
C ALA A 98 -0.86 -4.48 -10.77
N LEU A 99 -1.28 -3.98 -9.60
CA LEU A 99 -1.54 -2.56 -9.38
C LEU A 99 -0.31 -1.67 -9.58
N ASN A 100 0.88 -2.16 -9.21
CA ASN A 100 2.14 -1.42 -9.41
C ASN A 100 2.55 -1.28 -10.89
N ARG A 101 1.87 -1.95 -11.81
CA ARG A 101 2.16 -1.95 -13.26
C ARG A 101 1.05 -1.37 -14.10
N LEU A 102 -0.08 -1.05 -13.48
CA LEU A 102 -1.24 -0.47 -14.14
C LEU A 102 -1.27 1.04 -13.88
N PRO A 103 -1.76 1.84 -14.84
CA PRO A 103 -1.94 3.28 -14.62
C PRO A 103 -2.99 3.50 -13.51
N PRO A 104 -2.70 4.30 -12.46
CA PRO A 104 -3.65 4.56 -11.40
C PRO A 104 -4.80 5.45 -11.91
N LEU A 105 -6.04 5.13 -11.55
CA LEU A 105 -7.23 5.90 -11.93
C LEU A 105 -7.89 6.50 -10.70
N TYR A 106 -7.40 7.66 -10.28
CA TYR A 106 -7.96 8.38 -9.15
C TYR A 106 -9.21 9.18 -9.53
N ALA A 107 -10.21 9.15 -8.66
CA ALA A 107 -11.41 9.97 -8.74
C ALA A 107 -11.75 10.57 -7.38
N THR A 108 -12.17 11.84 -7.37
CA THR A 108 -12.58 12.57 -6.15
C THR A 108 -14.10 12.64 -5.95
N THR A 109 -14.86 12.20 -6.94
CA THR A 109 -16.32 12.20 -6.96
C THR A 109 -16.83 10.84 -7.41
N GLU A 110 -18.05 10.49 -7.01
CA GLU A 110 -18.71 9.24 -7.42
C GLU A 110 -18.94 9.19 -8.94
N GLU A 111 -19.35 10.31 -9.54
CA GLU A 111 -19.52 10.42 -10.99
C GLU A 111 -18.19 10.20 -11.74
N GLY A 112 -17.10 10.82 -11.25
CA GLY A 112 -15.77 10.62 -11.80
C GLY A 112 -15.31 9.17 -11.66
N ALA A 113 -15.62 8.51 -10.54
CA ALA A 113 -15.30 7.10 -10.34
C ALA A 113 -16.04 6.20 -11.33
N ASN A 114 -17.33 6.46 -11.58
CA ASN A 114 -18.13 5.73 -12.55
C ASN A 114 -17.62 5.92 -13.99
N TYR A 115 -17.26 7.15 -14.36
CA TYR A 115 -16.64 7.43 -15.66
C TYR A 115 -15.33 6.65 -15.85
N GLN A 116 -14.45 6.70 -14.84
CA GLN A 116 -13.16 6.00 -14.89
C GLN A 116 -13.35 4.47 -14.91
N ARG A 117 -14.36 3.94 -14.21
CA ARG A 117 -14.69 2.50 -14.24
C ARG A 117 -15.12 2.05 -15.64
N ASN A 118 -16.02 2.80 -16.28
CA ASN A 118 -16.50 2.51 -17.62
C ASN A 118 -15.37 2.60 -18.66
N ARG A 119 -14.50 3.61 -18.52
CA ARG A 119 -13.31 3.76 -19.36
C ARG A 119 -12.33 2.59 -19.17
N ALA A 120 -12.05 2.20 -17.94
CA ALA A 120 -11.17 1.08 -17.65
C ALA A 120 -11.71 -0.25 -18.19
N GLN A 121 -13.04 -0.47 -18.12
CA GLN A 121 -13.67 -1.66 -18.67
C GLN A 121 -13.59 -1.74 -20.20
N SER A 122 -13.62 -0.60 -20.88
CA SER A 122 -13.54 -0.54 -22.35
C SER A 122 -12.12 -0.57 -22.89
N GLU A 123 -11.18 0.16 -22.27
CA GLU A 123 -9.81 0.34 -22.78
C GLU A 123 -8.77 -0.55 -22.08
N LEU A 124 -8.92 -0.79 -20.77
CA LEU A 124 -7.87 -1.36 -19.93
C LEU A 124 -8.13 -2.80 -19.49
N LYS A 125 -9.31 -3.36 -19.78
CA LYS A 125 -9.66 -4.73 -19.37
C LYS A 125 -8.65 -5.78 -19.83
N ALA A 126 -8.20 -5.69 -21.08
CA ALA A 126 -7.19 -6.62 -21.61
C ALA A 126 -5.83 -6.46 -20.90
N LEU A 127 -5.44 -5.22 -20.61
CA LEU A 127 -4.20 -4.92 -19.88
C LEU A 127 -4.26 -5.45 -18.44
N ILE A 128 -5.40 -5.28 -17.76
CA ILE A 128 -5.62 -5.79 -16.40
C ILE A 128 -5.47 -7.30 -16.38
N ALA A 129 -6.16 -8.01 -17.28
CA ALA A 129 -6.08 -9.47 -17.37
C ALA A 129 -4.64 -9.93 -17.63
N GLN A 130 -3.91 -9.26 -18.52
CA GLN A 130 -2.51 -9.58 -18.78
C GLN A 130 -1.61 -9.39 -17.54
N GLN A 131 -1.76 -8.28 -16.81
CA GLN A 131 -0.94 -8.02 -15.62
C GLN A 131 -1.26 -8.99 -14.48
N VAL A 132 -2.53 -9.38 -14.32
CA VAL A 132 -2.94 -10.40 -13.34
C VAL A 132 -2.38 -11.78 -13.71
N GLU A 133 -2.42 -12.16 -14.98
CA GLU A 133 -1.83 -13.43 -15.45
C GLU A 133 -0.31 -13.46 -15.22
N GLU A 134 0.39 -12.36 -15.53
CA GLU A 134 1.82 -12.24 -15.27
C GLU A 134 2.11 -12.32 -13.76
N ALA A 135 1.28 -11.70 -12.92
CA ALA A 135 1.41 -11.78 -11.47
C ALA A 135 1.27 -13.21 -10.96
N ILE A 136 0.30 -13.95 -11.47
CA ILE A 136 0.03 -15.35 -11.10
C ILE A 136 1.19 -16.26 -11.52
N SER A 137 1.65 -16.14 -12.78
CA SER A 137 2.77 -16.95 -13.28
C SER A 137 4.02 -16.78 -12.42
N ARG A 138 4.36 -15.54 -12.04
CA ARG A 138 5.48 -15.26 -11.15
C ARG A 138 5.27 -15.75 -9.72
N ASN A 139 4.03 -15.73 -9.23
CA ASN A 139 3.72 -16.26 -7.90
C ASN A 139 3.90 -17.79 -7.88
N MET A 140 3.51 -18.47 -8.96
CA MET A 140 3.71 -19.91 -9.15
C MET A 140 5.19 -20.32 -9.29
N ASP A 141 5.99 -19.50 -9.98
CA ASP A 141 7.42 -19.72 -10.20
C ASP A 141 8.29 -19.26 -9.01
N ARG A 142 7.68 -18.71 -7.95
CA ARG A 142 8.41 -18.19 -6.80
C ARG A 142 9.02 -19.34 -6.00
N PRO A 143 10.35 -19.42 -5.84
CA PRO A 143 10.95 -20.35 -4.90
C PRO A 143 10.55 -19.96 -3.48
N GLU A 144 10.34 -20.95 -2.60
CA GLU A 144 10.13 -20.70 -1.17
C GLU A 144 11.35 -19.97 -0.60
N PHE A 145 11.23 -18.65 -0.43
CA PHE A 145 12.21 -17.87 0.30
C PHE A 145 12.02 -18.16 1.79
N PHE A 146 12.80 -19.12 2.30
CA PHE A 146 13.09 -19.22 3.74
C PHE A 146 13.64 -17.87 4.25
N PRO A 147 13.51 -17.56 5.56
CA PRO A 147 13.11 -16.24 6.09
C PRO A 147 14.22 -15.19 6.14
N GLU A 148 15.03 -15.08 5.10
CA GLU A 148 16.21 -14.23 5.08
C GLU A 148 16.27 -13.39 3.80
N ARG A 149 15.20 -12.60 3.55
CA ARG A 149 15.30 -11.43 2.67
C ARG A 149 16.23 -10.41 3.33
N HIS A 150 17.52 -10.54 3.07
CA HIS A 150 18.52 -9.54 3.46
C HIS A 150 18.50 -8.40 2.45
N ALA A 151 18.34 -7.17 2.95
CA ALA A 151 18.57 -6.00 2.13
C ALA A 151 20.03 -6.01 1.67
N ILE A 152 20.27 -5.84 0.37
CA ILE A 152 21.63 -5.79 -0.23
C ILE A 152 22.50 -4.72 0.44
N THR A 153 21.88 -3.73 1.06
CA THR A 153 22.50 -2.59 1.74
C THR A 153 22.70 -2.74 3.24
N GLN A 154 22.37 -3.88 3.87
CA GLN A 154 22.94 -4.10 5.20
C GLN A 154 24.45 -4.27 5.02
N PRO A 155 25.28 -3.41 5.65
CA PRO A 155 26.72 -3.56 5.61
C PRO A 155 27.09 -4.78 6.46
N ALA A 156 26.96 -5.97 5.88
CA ALA A 156 27.72 -7.12 6.36
C ALA A 156 29.19 -6.77 6.10
N GLU A 157 30.01 -6.83 7.14
CA GLU A 157 31.39 -6.32 7.25
C GLU A 157 32.41 -6.93 6.26
N LYS A 158 31.98 -7.59 5.17
CA LYS A 158 32.84 -8.29 4.21
C LYS A 158 32.33 -8.13 2.79
N SER A 159 32.88 -7.14 2.08
CA SER A 159 32.67 -6.94 0.64
C SER A 159 33.09 -8.13 -0.24
N SER A 160 33.83 -9.11 0.31
CA SER A 160 34.12 -10.39 -0.35
C SER A 160 32.88 -11.29 -0.47
N ASP A 161 31.92 -11.16 0.44
CA ASP A 161 30.77 -12.06 0.49
C ASP A 161 29.71 -11.70 -0.55
N PHE A 162 29.59 -10.43 -0.95
CA PHE A 162 28.65 -9.99 -1.97
C PHE A 162 28.99 -10.56 -3.36
N LEU A 163 30.26 -10.51 -3.78
CA LEU A 163 30.68 -11.08 -5.07
C LEU A 163 30.55 -12.61 -5.09
N SER A 164 30.82 -13.26 -3.96
CA SER A 164 30.57 -14.70 -3.78
C SER A 164 29.09 -15.04 -3.89
N GLN A 165 28.22 -14.28 -3.22
CA GLN A 165 26.77 -14.44 -3.27
C GLN A 165 26.21 -14.18 -4.68
N MET A 166 26.68 -13.13 -5.36
CA MET A 166 26.33 -12.86 -6.76
C MET A 166 26.79 -13.99 -7.67
N SER A 167 28.02 -14.50 -7.51
CA SER A 167 28.53 -15.62 -8.30
C SER A 167 27.69 -16.89 -8.09
N GLY A 168 27.29 -17.18 -6.84
CA GLY A 168 26.43 -18.32 -6.52
C GLY A 168 25.04 -18.20 -7.15
N LEU A 169 24.43 -17.00 -7.10
CA LEU A 169 23.15 -16.74 -7.75
C LEU A 169 23.28 -16.86 -9.28
N LEU A 170 24.27 -16.21 -9.89
CA LEU A 170 24.49 -16.29 -11.34
C LEU A 170 24.69 -17.75 -11.80
N GLN A 171 25.35 -18.57 -11.00
CA GLN A 171 25.56 -19.98 -11.31
C GLN A 171 24.29 -20.83 -11.14
N ALA A 172 23.46 -20.53 -10.13
CA ALA A 172 22.16 -21.19 -9.94
C ALA A 172 21.17 -20.86 -11.08
N TYR A 173 21.28 -19.67 -11.67
CA TYR A 173 20.46 -19.22 -12.80
C TYR A 173 21.02 -19.61 -14.18
N ALA A 174 22.22 -20.21 -14.25
CA ALA A 174 22.86 -20.63 -15.49
C ALA A 174 23.14 -22.15 -15.49
N PRO A 175 22.10 -23.00 -15.66
CA PRO A 175 22.23 -24.46 -15.59
C PRO A 175 23.17 -25.06 -16.64
N ASP A 176 23.39 -24.37 -17.77
CA ASP A 176 24.23 -24.80 -18.89
C ASP A 176 25.63 -24.17 -18.93
N PHE A 177 26.08 -23.51 -17.85
CA PHE A 177 27.39 -22.86 -17.84
C PHE A 177 28.53 -23.88 -17.85
N GLU A 178 29.41 -23.81 -18.86
CA GLU A 178 30.55 -24.71 -19.04
C GLU A 178 31.44 -24.75 -17.79
N LYS A 179 31.77 -25.96 -17.34
CA LYS A 179 32.71 -26.16 -16.24
C LYS A 179 34.08 -25.64 -16.67
N PRO A 180 34.77 -24.85 -15.83
CA PRO A 180 36.10 -24.37 -16.17
C PRO A 180 37.04 -25.56 -16.38
N VAL A 181 37.68 -25.59 -17.55
CA VAL A 181 38.69 -26.59 -17.90
C VAL A 181 39.82 -26.48 -16.89
N GLN A 182 40.03 -27.55 -16.11
CA GLN A 182 41.16 -27.62 -15.18
C GLN A 182 42.45 -27.64 -16.00
N ALA A 183 43.20 -26.53 -15.96
CA ALA A 183 44.55 -26.47 -16.51
C ALA A 183 45.46 -27.39 -15.69
N ARG A 184 46.13 -28.32 -16.38
CA ARG A 184 47.12 -29.27 -15.85
C ARG A 184 48.40 -28.56 -15.40
#